data_AF-A0A2I0GLB7-F1
#
_entry.id   AF-A0A2I0GLB7-F1
#
_cell.length_a   1.000
_cell.length_b   1.000
_cell.length_c   1.000
_cell.angle_alpha   90.00
_cell.angle_beta   90.00
_cell.angle_gamma   90.00
#
_symmetry.space_group_name_H-M   'P 1'
#
loop_
_entity.id
_entity.type
_entity.pdbx_description
1 polymer ?
#
loop_
_entity_poly.entity_id
_entity_poly.type
_entity_poly.pdbx_seq_one_letter_code
_entity_poly.pdbx_strand_id
1 'polypeptide(L)'
;MNTIIVKTHNTNSTVDQMQVITKDGKPTVIAAVDKVNYEFYDTAIGRAPNHIITKRIKNNLHISFEEEGQDSDLIIEGFYDSSDSALLGIAENGEYYYYIPDTGETYDYVTQLAIGDTEGQALGGTQYIAAAGLPWWIPAAAGLGLIGLVASSSRGKDNDSKLTNDAPIAVNDSYT
;
A
#
# COMPACT_ATOMS: atom_id res chain seq x y z
N MET A 1 23.74 0.94 -3.93
CA MET A 1 23.09 0.76 -5.24
C MET A 1 22.61 -0.67 -5.30
N ASN A 2 21.30 -0.84 -5.24
CA ASN A 2 20.63 -2.13 -5.41
C ASN A 2 19.87 -2.12 -6.73
N THR A 3 19.47 -3.29 -7.21
CA THR A 3 18.59 -3.40 -8.38
C THR A 3 17.23 -3.91 -7.93
N ILE A 4 16.22 -3.08 -8.09
CA ILE A 4 14.82 -3.44 -7.89
C ILE A 4 14.22 -3.75 -9.24
N ILE A 5 13.64 -4.94 -9.37
CA ILE A 5 12.79 -5.28 -10.50
C ILE A 5 11.38 -4.79 -10.17
N VAL A 6 10.83 -3.95 -11.05
CA VAL A 6 9.44 -3.51 -10.98
C VAL A 6 8.67 -4.29 -12.04
N LYS A 7 7.64 -5.02 -11.61
CA LYS A 7 6.72 -5.72 -12.52
C LYS A 7 5.34 -5.08 -12.43
N THR A 8 4.74 -4.83 -13.59
CA THR A 8 3.39 -4.30 -13.69
C THR A 8 2.45 -5.45 -14.01
N HIS A 9 1.47 -5.68 -13.15
CA HIS A 9 0.52 -6.77 -13.28
C HIS A 9 -0.90 -6.23 -13.45
N ASN A 10 -1.57 -6.63 -14.52
CA ASN A 10 -3.01 -6.45 -14.63
C ASN A 10 -3.73 -7.69 -14.07
N THR A 11 -5.06 -7.73 -14.21
CA THR A 11 -5.90 -8.86 -13.80
C THR A 11 -5.50 -10.23 -14.40
N ASN A 12 -4.77 -10.29 -15.51
CA ASN A 12 -4.54 -11.53 -16.27
C ASN A 12 -3.07 -11.94 -16.42
N SER A 13 -2.14 -10.99 -16.37
CA SER A 13 -0.71 -11.20 -16.65
C SER A 13 0.16 -10.09 -16.09
N THR A 14 1.45 -10.38 -15.96
CA THR A 14 2.49 -9.35 -15.99
C THR A 14 2.50 -8.75 -17.39
N VAL A 15 2.30 -7.43 -17.47
CA VAL A 15 2.25 -6.69 -18.73
C VAL A 15 3.51 -5.89 -19.00
N ASP A 16 4.31 -5.63 -17.96
CA ASP A 16 5.60 -4.94 -18.10
C ASP A 16 6.57 -5.37 -16.98
N GLN A 17 7.86 -5.26 -17.25
CA GLN A 17 8.92 -5.52 -16.29
C GLN A 17 10.16 -4.70 -16.61
N MET A 18 10.73 -4.05 -15.61
CA MET A 18 11.95 -3.26 -15.76
C MET A 18 12.83 -3.28 -14.51
N GLN A 19 14.04 -2.73 -14.65
CA GLN A 19 14.99 -2.57 -13.57
C GLN A 19 15.08 -1.10 -13.15
N VAL A 20 15.07 -0.88 -11.84
CA VAL A 20 15.37 0.38 -11.19
C VAL A 20 16.69 0.20 -10.44
N ILE A 21 17.64 1.10 -10.69
CA ILE A 21 18.93 1.11 -9.99
C ILE A 21 18.88 2.16 -8.89
N THR A 22 18.98 1.74 -7.64
CA THR A 22 18.88 2.67 -6.51
C THR A 22 20.20 3.44 -6.32
N LYS A 23 20.11 4.65 -5.76
CA LYS A 23 21.30 5.50 -5.45
C LYS A 23 22.19 5.78 -6.67
N ASP A 24 21.64 5.80 -7.88
CA ASP A 24 22.38 6.14 -9.12
C ASP A 24 22.29 7.63 -9.49
N GLY A 25 21.53 8.42 -8.71
CA GLY A 25 21.29 9.85 -8.90
C GLY A 25 20.31 10.18 -10.03
N LYS A 26 19.62 9.20 -10.61
CA LYS A 26 18.67 9.38 -11.70
C LYS A 26 17.44 8.46 -11.50
N PRO A 27 16.27 9.02 -11.16
CA PRO A 27 15.07 8.20 -11.06
C PRO A 27 14.77 7.50 -12.39
N THR A 28 14.41 6.22 -12.30
CA THR A 28 13.71 5.54 -13.39
C THR A 28 12.30 6.11 -13.47
N VAL A 29 11.84 6.47 -14.67
CA VAL A 29 10.53 7.12 -14.87
C VAL A 29 9.66 6.25 -15.77
N ILE A 30 8.43 5.98 -15.33
CA ILE A 30 7.46 5.14 -16.03
C ILE A 30 6.11 5.85 -16.09
N ALA A 31 5.31 5.58 -17.12
CA ALA A 31 3.92 6.01 -17.15
C ALA A 31 3.05 5.02 -16.36
N ALA A 32 2.10 5.55 -15.60
CA ALA A 32 1.09 4.73 -14.94
C ALA A 32 0.25 3.97 -15.97
N VAL A 33 -0.09 2.72 -15.64
CA VAL A 33 -1.05 1.90 -16.39
C VAL A 33 -2.32 1.74 -15.55
N ASP A 34 -3.49 1.88 -16.18
CA ASP A 34 -4.79 1.75 -15.50
C ASP A 34 -5.03 0.32 -14.99
N LYS A 35 -5.57 0.20 -13.77
CA LYS A 35 -5.98 -1.08 -13.14
C LYS A 35 -4.88 -2.13 -13.05
N VAL A 36 -3.70 -1.72 -12.60
CA VAL A 36 -2.55 -2.61 -12.39
C VAL A 36 -2.00 -2.53 -10.98
N ASN A 37 -1.30 -3.56 -10.55
CA ASN A 37 -0.42 -3.48 -9.40
C ASN A 37 1.05 -3.41 -9.83
N TYR A 38 1.85 -2.70 -9.05
CA TYR A 38 3.31 -2.65 -9.19
C TYR A 38 3.94 -3.56 -8.13
N GLU A 39 4.51 -4.67 -8.55
CA GLU A 39 5.29 -5.57 -7.70
C GLU A 39 6.76 -5.11 -7.67
N PHE A 40 7.33 -5.03 -6.48
CA PHE A 40 8.75 -4.79 -6.28
C PHE A 40 9.49 -6.08 -5.90
N TYR A 41 10.69 -6.24 -6.44
CA TYR A 41 11.57 -7.37 -6.13
C TYR A 41 13.01 -6.89 -6.06
N ASP A 42 13.60 -6.90 -4.87
CA ASP A 42 15.02 -6.61 -4.68
C ASP A 42 15.86 -7.85 -4.97
N THR A 43 16.72 -7.72 -5.99
CA THR A 43 17.61 -8.79 -6.43
C THR A 43 18.70 -9.15 -5.42
N ALA A 44 19.03 -8.26 -4.47
CA ALA A 44 20.05 -8.49 -3.46
C ALA A 44 19.55 -9.39 -2.33
N ILE A 45 18.29 -9.24 -1.92
CA ILE A 45 17.68 -10.01 -0.81
C ILE A 45 16.70 -11.09 -1.29
N GLY A 46 16.39 -11.13 -2.58
CA GLY A 46 15.54 -12.14 -3.20
C GLY A 46 14.06 -12.03 -2.86
N ARG A 47 13.59 -10.84 -2.47
CA ARG A 47 12.22 -10.52 -2.03
C ARG A 47 11.97 -9.01 -2.15
N ALA A 48 10.78 -8.51 -1.83
CA ALA A 48 10.53 -7.07 -1.82
C ALA A 48 11.28 -6.34 -0.67
N PRO A 49 11.64 -5.06 -0.84
CA PRO A 49 12.04 -4.21 0.27
C PRO A 49 10.97 -4.19 1.37
N ASN A 50 11.37 -4.34 2.63
CA ASN A 50 10.42 -4.33 3.76
C ASN A 50 9.80 -2.95 4.00
N HIS A 51 10.46 -1.89 3.54
CA HIS A 51 10.05 -0.50 3.72
C HIS A 51 10.45 0.31 2.50
N ILE A 52 9.64 1.32 2.17
CA ILE A 52 9.88 2.31 1.11
C ILE A 52 9.41 3.68 1.59
N ILE A 53 9.94 4.74 1.00
CA ILE A 53 9.42 6.09 1.18
C ILE A 53 8.69 6.52 -0.08
N THR A 54 7.46 7.00 0.08
CA THR A 54 6.61 7.48 -1.02
C THR A 54 6.34 8.96 -0.88
N LYS A 55 6.23 9.66 -2.00
CA LYS A 55 5.89 11.08 -2.05
C LYS A 55 5.01 11.40 -3.22
N ARG A 56 3.96 12.19 -3.01
CA ARG A 56 3.14 12.71 -4.10
C ARG A 56 3.66 14.04 -4.59
N ILE A 57 3.97 14.14 -5.88
CA ILE A 57 4.28 15.40 -6.55
C ILE A 57 3.32 15.57 -7.73
N LYS A 58 2.39 16.52 -7.61
CA LYS A 58 1.27 16.69 -8.56
C LYS A 58 0.49 15.36 -8.70
N ASN A 59 0.49 14.76 -9.89
CA ASN A 59 -0.16 13.48 -10.18
C ASN A 59 0.83 12.31 -10.24
N ASN A 60 2.08 12.53 -9.88
CA ASN A 60 3.12 11.51 -9.92
C ASN A 60 3.34 10.94 -8.53
N LEU A 61 3.61 9.64 -8.48
CA LEU A 61 4.09 8.97 -7.29
C LEU A 61 5.61 8.82 -7.40
N HIS A 62 6.32 9.39 -6.44
CA HIS A 62 7.76 9.26 -6.27
C HIS A 62 8.03 8.20 -5.20
N ILE A 63 8.96 7.30 -5.47
CA ILE A 63 9.32 6.19 -4.59
C ILE A 63 10.83 6.18 -4.39
N SER A 64 11.24 6.08 -3.13
CA SER A 64 12.60 5.76 -2.72
C SER A 64 12.59 4.38 -2.09
N PHE A 65 13.52 3.52 -2.50
CA PHE A 65 13.73 2.20 -1.90
C PHE A 65 14.73 2.25 -0.75
N GLU A 66 15.19 3.45 -0.39
CA GLU A 66 16.17 3.71 0.65
C GLU A 66 15.47 4.28 1.89
N GLU A 67 15.93 3.89 3.09
CA GLU A 67 15.32 4.32 4.36
C GLU A 67 15.34 5.84 4.54
N GLU A 68 16.33 6.54 3.99
CA GLU A 68 16.45 7.99 4.14
C GLU A 68 15.44 8.78 3.30
N GLY A 69 14.89 8.19 2.23
CA GLY A 69 13.85 8.80 1.39
C GLY A 69 14.23 10.13 0.70
N GLN A 70 15.52 10.47 0.62
CA GLN A 70 15.97 11.79 0.15
C GLN A 70 15.78 11.96 -1.36
N ASP A 71 16.11 10.92 -2.13
CA ASP A 71 16.03 10.91 -3.59
C ASP A 71 15.03 9.85 -4.06
N SER A 72 14.36 10.15 -5.18
CA SER A 72 13.50 9.17 -5.86
C SER A 72 14.36 8.22 -6.70
N ASP A 73 14.14 6.92 -6.52
CA ASP A 73 14.70 5.89 -7.39
C ASP A 73 13.71 5.56 -8.53
N LEU A 74 12.40 5.66 -8.25
CA LEU A 74 11.32 5.41 -9.21
C LEU A 74 10.30 6.55 -9.19
N ILE A 75 9.85 6.96 -10.37
CA ILE A 75 8.72 7.88 -10.56
C ILE A 75 7.69 7.20 -11.45
N ILE A 76 6.46 7.07 -10.94
CA ILE A 76 5.30 6.62 -11.71
C ILE A 76 4.48 7.85 -12.08
N GLU A 77 4.60 8.30 -13.32
CA GLU A 77 3.91 9.48 -13.84
C GLU A 77 2.42 9.21 -14.01
N GLY A 78 1.59 10.16 -13.58
CA GLY A 78 0.13 10.01 -13.67
C GLY A 78 -0.45 8.93 -12.76
N PHE A 79 0.28 8.47 -11.74
CA PHE A 79 -0.21 7.47 -10.78
C PHE A 79 -1.58 7.84 -10.20
N TYR A 80 -1.80 9.12 -9.86
CA TYR A 80 -3.05 9.59 -9.28
C TYR A 80 -4.15 9.89 -10.32
N ASP A 81 -3.85 9.76 -11.61
CA ASP A 81 -4.85 9.78 -12.69
C ASP A 81 -5.43 8.37 -12.95
N SER A 82 -4.75 7.34 -12.48
CA SER A 82 -5.10 5.92 -12.62
C SER A 82 -5.70 5.39 -11.31
N SER A 83 -7.02 5.31 -11.24
CA SER A 83 -7.69 4.63 -10.12
C SER A 83 -7.37 3.12 -10.13
N ASP A 84 -7.37 2.50 -8.96
CA ASP A 84 -7.21 1.04 -8.79
C ASP A 84 -5.80 0.48 -9.04
N SER A 85 -4.77 1.17 -8.53
CA SER A 85 -3.41 0.61 -8.43
C SER A 85 -2.96 0.42 -6.99
N ALA A 86 -2.10 -0.56 -6.75
CA ALA A 86 -1.42 -0.76 -5.47
C ALA A 86 0.05 -1.13 -5.66
N LEU A 87 0.82 -0.99 -4.58
CA LEU A 87 2.21 -1.43 -4.49
C LEU A 87 2.25 -2.70 -3.64
N LEU A 88 2.99 -3.72 -4.10
CA LEU A 88 3.06 -5.01 -3.40
C LEU A 88 4.40 -5.73 -3.62
N GLY A 89 4.60 -6.81 -2.89
CA GLY A 89 5.74 -7.69 -3.09
C GLY A 89 5.71 -8.92 -2.20
N ILE A 90 6.65 -9.84 -2.46
CA ILE A 90 6.84 -11.04 -1.65
C ILE A 90 7.62 -10.68 -0.38
N ALA A 91 7.09 -11.03 0.78
CA ALA A 91 7.74 -10.85 2.09
C ALA A 91 8.60 -12.07 2.49
N GLU A 92 9.17 -12.04 3.70
CA GLU A 92 10.10 -13.07 4.18
C GLU A 92 9.49 -14.49 4.27
N ASN A 93 8.17 -14.57 4.44
CA ASN A 93 7.43 -15.83 4.50
C ASN A 93 7.04 -16.38 3.12
N GLY A 94 7.44 -15.72 2.03
CA GLY A 94 7.12 -16.13 0.66
C GLY A 94 5.72 -15.72 0.19
N GLU A 95 4.96 -15.02 1.02
CA GLU A 95 3.61 -14.56 0.70
C GLU A 95 3.61 -13.12 0.21
N TYR A 96 2.57 -12.76 -0.55
CA TYR A 96 2.37 -11.39 -1.02
C TYR A 96 1.72 -10.49 0.03
N TYR A 97 2.23 -9.28 0.13
CA TYR A 97 1.69 -8.21 0.96
C TYR A 97 1.66 -6.91 0.19
N TYR A 98 0.76 -6.03 0.58
CA TYR A 98 0.77 -4.64 0.16
C TYR A 98 1.76 -3.83 1.00
N TYR A 99 2.20 -2.71 0.43
CA TYR A 99 2.76 -1.63 1.21
C TYR A 99 1.62 -0.84 1.87
N ILE A 100 1.72 -0.67 3.19
CA ILE A 100 0.77 0.08 4.02
C ILE A 100 1.51 1.22 4.73
N PRO A 101 0.85 2.35 5.04
CA PRO A 101 1.51 3.48 5.68
C PRO A 101 1.98 3.13 7.09
N ASP A 102 3.11 3.71 7.50
CA ASP A 102 3.66 3.52 8.84
C ASP A 102 2.71 4.06 9.92
N THR A 103 1.91 5.08 9.59
CA THR A 103 0.86 5.62 10.47
C THR A 103 -0.33 4.67 10.66
N GLY A 104 -0.57 3.77 9.70
CA GLY A 104 -1.78 2.95 9.64
C GLY A 104 -3.06 3.73 9.29
N GLU A 105 -2.97 5.02 9.00
CA GLU A 105 -4.11 5.88 8.70
C GLU A 105 -4.56 5.73 7.24
N THR A 106 -5.87 5.84 6.99
CA THR A 106 -6.41 5.59 5.62
C THR A 106 -5.94 6.64 4.61
N TYR A 107 -5.80 7.90 5.04
CA TYR A 107 -5.41 9.00 4.15
C TYR A 107 -3.91 8.98 3.78
N ASP A 108 -3.10 8.24 4.55
CA ASP A 108 -1.66 8.08 4.31
C ASP A 108 -1.34 6.90 3.38
N TYR A 109 -2.36 6.17 2.92
CA TYR A 109 -2.17 5.18 1.87
C TYR A 109 -1.60 5.82 0.61
N VAL A 110 -0.68 5.12 -0.05
CA VAL A 110 -0.03 5.59 -1.28
C VAL A 110 -1.00 6.10 -2.35
N THR A 111 -2.20 5.49 -2.43
CA THR A 111 -3.29 5.86 -3.36
C THR A 111 -4.07 7.12 -2.96
N GLN A 112 -3.89 7.59 -1.73
CA GLN A 112 -4.67 8.67 -1.12
C GLN A 112 -3.84 9.87 -0.65
N LEU A 113 -2.50 9.77 -0.66
CA LEU A 113 -1.60 10.86 -0.27
C LEU A 113 -2.03 12.22 -0.86
N ALA A 114 -2.03 13.26 -0.03
CA ALA A 114 -2.27 14.61 -0.52
C ALA A 114 -1.05 15.11 -1.31
N ILE A 115 -1.27 16.11 -2.16
CA ILE A 115 -0.19 16.68 -2.98
C ILE A 115 0.86 17.30 -2.06
N GLY A 116 2.10 16.81 -2.15
CA GLY A 116 3.23 17.26 -1.34
C GLY A 116 3.57 16.34 -0.18
N ASP A 117 2.65 15.44 0.21
CA ASP A 117 2.86 14.53 1.33
C ASP A 117 3.95 13.50 1.02
N THR A 118 4.66 13.13 2.07
CA THR A 118 5.70 12.10 2.08
C THR A 118 5.38 11.15 3.20
N GLU A 119 5.35 9.86 2.90
CA GLU A 119 4.94 8.83 3.85
C GLU A 119 5.79 7.58 3.68
N GLY A 120 6.22 7.02 4.81
CA GLY A 120 6.87 5.72 4.87
C GLY A 120 5.83 4.60 4.75
N GLN A 121 6.17 3.57 3.99
CA GLN A 121 5.27 2.45 3.75
C GLN A 121 5.99 1.14 4.05
N ALA A 122 5.40 0.33 4.92
CA ALA A 122 5.89 -0.98 5.29
C ALA A 122 5.19 -2.08 4.48
N LEU A 123 5.96 -3.07 4.02
CA LEU A 123 5.44 -4.29 3.41
C LEU A 123 4.84 -5.17 4.52
N GLY A 124 3.51 -5.29 4.57
CA GLY A 124 2.88 -6.09 5.61
C GLY A 124 1.41 -5.83 5.85
N GLY A 125 0.96 -6.13 7.07
CA GLY A 125 -0.44 -6.08 7.47
C GLY A 125 -1.15 -7.42 7.22
N THR A 126 -2.32 -7.37 6.58
CA THR A 126 -3.06 -8.58 6.24
C THR A 126 -2.44 -9.20 4.99
N GLN A 127 -2.18 -10.51 5.03
CA GLN A 127 -1.75 -11.25 3.84
C GLN A 127 -2.70 -10.95 2.68
N TYR A 128 -2.15 -10.72 1.50
CA TYR A 128 -2.97 -10.65 0.31
C TYR A 128 -3.62 -12.03 0.09
N ILE A 129 -4.94 -12.11 0.28
CA ILE A 129 -5.71 -13.31 -0.07
C ILE A 129 -6.43 -13.02 -1.36
N ALA A 130 -5.97 -13.64 -2.45
CA ALA A 130 -6.74 -13.68 -3.68
C ALA A 130 -8.07 -14.38 -3.38
N ALA A 131 -9.21 -13.72 -3.61
CA ALA A 131 -10.50 -14.41 -3.52
C ALA A 131 -10.48 -15.62 -4.47
N ALA A 132 -11.05 -16.75 -4.05
CA ALA A 132 -10.99 -17.99 -4.82
C ALA A 132 -11.39 -17.79 -6.30
N GLY A 133 -10.47 -18.08 -7.22
CA GLY A 133 -10.67 -17.90 -8.67
C GLY A 133 -10.20 -16.55 -9.22
N LEU A 134 -9.78 -15.59 -8.38
CA LEU A 134 -9.09 -14.38 -8.80
C LEU A 134 -7.57 -14.61 -8.70
N PRO A 135 -6.79 -14.25 -9.73
CA PRO A 135 -5.35 -14.36 -9.64
C PRO A 135 -4.76 -13.40 -8.61
N TRP A 136 -3.68 -13.85 -7.96
CA TRP A 136 -2.96 -13.21 -6.85
C TRP A 136 -2.50 -11.75 -7.03
N TRP A 137 -2.62 -11.20 -8.23
CA TRP A 137 -2.19 -9.85 -8.59
C TRP A 137 -3.35 -8.90 -8.82
N ILE A 138 -4.61 -9.30 -8.57
CA ILE A 138 -5.76 -8.42 -8.77
C ILE A 138 -5.66 -7.32 -7.71
N PRO A 139 -5.67 -6.03 -8.10
CA PRO A 139 -5.84 -4.94 -7.14
C PRO A 139 -7.16 -5.21 -6.42
N ALA A 140 -7.12 -5.46 -5.11
CA ALA A 140 -8.31 -5.31 -4.30
C ALA A 140 -8.63 -3.82 -4.40
N ALA A 141 -9.49 -3.47 -5.36
CA ALA A 141 -9.71 -2.11 -5.81
C ALA A 141 -9.79 -1.16 -4.61
N ALA A 142 -9.13 -0.02 -4.76
CA ALA A 142 -9.04 1.07 -3.80
C ALA A 142 -10.43 1.70 -3.56
N GLY A 143 -11.32 0.92 -2.96
CA GLY A 143 -12.72 1.22 -2.66
C GLY A 143 -13.20 0.56 -1.37
N LEU A 144 -12.32 -0.17 -0.68
CA LEU A 144 -12.47 -0.43 0.74
C LEU A 144 -11.26 0.24 1.38
N GLY A 145 -11.46 1.42 1.98
CA GLY A 145 -10.57 1.82 3.07
C GLY A 145 -10.36 0.59 3.94
N LEU A 146 -9.11 0.33 4.32
CA LEU A 146 -8.73 -0.57 5.42
C LEU A 146 -9.90 -1.38 5.92
N ILE A 147 -9.98 -2.69 5.63
CA ILE A 147 -10.87 -3.62 6.32
C ILE A 147 -11.10 -3.12 7.76
N GLY A 148 -12.20 -2.40 8.01
CA GLY A 148 -12.65 -2.04 9.34
C GLY A 148 -13.25 -3.28 10.01
N LEU A 149 -12.78 -4.47 9.63
CA LEU A 149 -13.54 -5.70 9.52
C LEU A 149 -12.67 -6.95 9.69
N VAL A 150 -11.63 -6.88 10.53
CA VAL A 150 -11.39 -8.01 11.45
C VAL A 150 -12.23 -7.81 12.72
N ALA A 151 -13.38 -7.13 12.61
CA ALA A 151 -14.47 -7.39 13.51
C ALA A 151 -15.02 -8.79 13.18
N SER A 152 -14.79 -9.74 14.09
CA SER A 152 -15.43 -11.06 14.21
C SER A 152 -14.85 -12.22 13.38
N SER A 153 -13.71 -12.75 13.82
CA SER A 153 -13.52 -14.20 13.83
C SER A 153 -13.15 -14.73 15.21
N SER A 154 -13.90 -14.31 16.24
CA SER A 154 -14.03 -15.07 17.48
C SER A 154 -15.13 -16.12 17.28
N ARG A 155 -14.79 -17.29 16.73
CA ARG A 155 -15.58 -18.51 16.98
C ARG A 155 -15.05 -19.16 18.25
N GLY A 156 -15.46 -18.58 19.38
CA GLY A 156 -15.29 -19.11 20.72
C GLY A 156 -16.61 -19.04 21.47
N LYS A 157 -17.16 -20.22 21.73
CA LYS A 157 -18.38 -20.56 22.50
C LYS A 157 -18.79 -19.62 23.64
N ASP A 158 -20.11 -19.45 23.73
CA ASP A 158 -20.97 -19.29 24.91
C ASP A 158 -20.56 -18.28 26.00
N ASN A 159 -21.37 -17.22 26.18
CA ASN A 159 -22.13 -16.96 27.41
C ASN A 159 -22.81 -15.58 27.37
N ASP A 160 -24.08 -15.55 27.79
CA ASP A 160 -24.91 -14.37 28.03
C ASP A 160 -24.18 -13.29 28.85
N SER A 161 -24.12 -12.06 28.33
CA SER A 161 -24.22 -10.86 29.16
C SER A 161 -24.57 -9.61 28.35
N LYS A 162 -25.67 -9.00 28.76
CA LYS A 162 -26.24 -7.73 28.32
C LYS A 162 -25.25 -6.57 28.56
N LEU A 163 -24.90 -5.81 27.52
CA LEU A 163 -24.31 -4.47 27.66
C LEU A 163 -24.97 -3.48 26.70
N THR A 164 -25.55 -2.45 27.30
CA THR A 164 -26.26 -1.32 26.69
C THR A 164 -25.26 -0.27 26.20
N ASN A 165 -25.38 0.15 24.94
CA ASN A 165 -24.58 1.22 24.36
C ASN A 165 -25.25 2.58 24.59
N ASP A 166 -24.99 3.22 25.72
CA ASP A 166 -25.21 4.65 25.88
C ASP A 166 -23.85 5.36 25.81
N ALA A 167 -23.61 6.07 24.70
CA ALA A 167 -22.49 7.00 24.61
C ALA A 167 -22.78 8.23 25.50
N PRO A 168 -21.80 8.77 26.23
CA PRO A 168 -22.01 9.96 27.05
C PRO A 168 -22.21 11.20 26.16
N ILE A 169 -23.34 11.89 26.32
CA ILE A 169 -23.62 13.20 25.72
C ILE A 169 -22.99 14.27 26.62
N ALA A 170 -22.07 15.07 26.08
CA ALA A 170 -21.55 16.24 26.77
C ALA A 170 -22.62 17.33 26.80
N VAL A 171 -23.16 17.63 27.98
CA VAL A 171 -24.01 18.80 28.21
C VAL A 171 -23.16 19.87 28.86
N ASN A 172 -22.99 20.98 28.14
CA ASN A 172 -22.43 22.23 28.59
C ASN A 172 -23.41 22.95 29.52
N ASP A 173 -23.01 23.14 30.77
CA ASP A 173 -23.75 23.92 31.76
C ASP A 173 -23.92 25.38 31.29
N SER A 174 -25.15 25.88 31.34
CA SER A 174 -25.45 27.32 31.36
C SER A 174 -26.72 27.57 32.16
N TYR A 175 -26.54 28.33 33.24
CA TYR A 175 -27.48 28.69 34.29
C TYR A 175 -28.69 29.49 33.80
N THR A 176 -29.86 29.22 34.39
CA THR A 176 -30.74 30.27 34.94
C THR A 176 -31.55 29.72 36.12
#